data_AF-A0A926TNA7-F1
#
_entry.id   AF-A0A926TNA7-F1
#
_cell.length_a   1.000
_cell.length_b   1.000
_cell.length_c   1.000
_cell.angle_alpha   90.00
_cell.angle_beta   90.00
_cell.angle_gamma   90.00
#
_symmetry.space_group_name_H-M   'P 1'
#
loop_
_entity.id
_entity.type
_entity.pdbx_description
1 polymer ?
#
loop_
_entity_poly.entity_id
_entity_poly.type
_entity_poly.pdbx_seq_one_letter_code
_entity_poly.pdbx_strand_id
1 'polypeptide(L)'
;MEWLHDFEWRRPIYFRQPNFRERLRQQTAYREQLPALRDEYRAGVPMLPLSRCPYCQTLNYLSFDHYGLDGLWWRSDERWRNGAQQQLCPHFWTLSGAVKLAEAVAIVPFRSAPGPEVPFVVPSALREHPLQVVISQIQVGAHTAYPIAYFSETKPLTLANPFPEWSTEWAVWVQEHNRYEWARAPYLLFKEQADFDLAPWMAQGRVAWIAPGDPSFTLQQQVQTCPYLDLPGDQEFVLITNGIVSSINQKL
;
A
#
# COMPACT_ATOMS: atom_id res chain seq x y z
N MET A 1 42.22 -46.06 -40.12
CA MET A 1 40.89 -46.38 -39.56
C MET A 1 41.03 -46.27 -38.05
N GLU A 2 41.02 -45.04 -37.54
CA GLU A 2 41.18 -44.75 -36.11
C GLU A 2 40.57 -43.37 -35.87
N TRP A 3 39.32 -43.36 -35.45
CA TRP A 3 38.66 -42.23 -34.81
C TRP A 3 37.57 -42.83 -33.94
N LEU A 4 37.77 -42.82 -32.62
CA LEU A 4 36.74 -42.54 -31.62
C LEU A 4 37.34 -42.63 -30.20
N HIS A 5 36.79 -41.77 -29.35
CA HIS A 5 36.90 -41.72 -27.88
C HIS A 5 37.98 -40.83 -27.28
N ASP A 6 37.66 -39.53 -27.18
CA ASP A 6 37.69 -38.85 -25.87
C ASP A 6 36.83 -37.59 -25.92
N PHE A 7 35.57 -37.72 -25.49
CA PHE A 7 34.71 -36.59 -25.14
C PHE A 7 34.51 -36.63 -23.63
N GLU A 8 35.48 -36.10 -22.89
CA GLU A 8 35.35 -35.88 -21.46
C GLU A 8 34.22 -34.88 -21.20
N TRP A 9 33.14 -35.35 -20.59
CA TRP A 9 32.10 -34.51 -20.01
C TRP A 9 32.70 -33.62 -18.92
N ARG A 10 33.06 -32.37 -19.27
CA ARG A 10 33.36 -31.31 -18.31
C ARG A 10 32.13 -31.07 -17.46
N ARG A 11 32.08 -31.67 -16.27
CA ARG A 11 31.08 -31.36 -15.24
C ARG A 11 31.11 -29.86 -14.94
N PRO A 12 29.96 -29.18 -14.82
CA PRO A 12 29.93 -27.75 -14.47
C PRO A 12 30.67 -27.51 -13.15
N ILE A 13 31.55 -26.50 -13.15
CA ILE A 13 32.49 -26.14 -12.06
C ILE A 13 31.76 -25.68 -10.77
N TYR A 14 30.42 -25.60 -10.77
CA TYR A 14 29.61 -25.09 -9.67
C TYR A 14 29.56 -25.97 -8.40
N PHE A 15 30.12 -27.18 -8.40
CA PHE A 15 30.05 -28.11 -7.26
C PHE A 15 31.23 -28.06 -6.27
N ARG A 16 32.22 -27.17 -6.44
CA ARG A 16 33.39 -27.05 -5.53
C ARG A 16 33.37 -25.80 -4.65
N GLN A 17 32.26 -25.50 -3.98
CA GLN A 17 32.31 -24.60 -2.83
C GLN A 17 32.27 -25.41 -1.53
N PRO A 18 33.24 -25.26 -0.59
CA PRO A 18 33.38 -26.12 0.59
C PRO A 18 32.12 -26.25 1.46
N ASN A 19 31.20 -25.28 1.40
CA ASN A 19 30.01 -25.22 2.27
C ASN A 19 28.70 -25.22 1.46
N PHE A 20 28.68 -25.78 0.24
CA PHE A 20 27.48 -25.77 -0.60
C PHE A 20 26.30 -26.51 0.03
N ARG A 21 26.53 -27.72 0.56
CA ARG A 21 25.49 -28.53 1.22
C ARG A 21 24.99 -27.88 2.51
N GLU A 22 25.88 -27.24 3.26
CA GLU A 22 25.54 -26.54 4.50
C GLU A 22 24.73 -25.27 4.22
N ARG A 23 25.12 -24.46 3.23
CA ARG A 23 24.33 -23.31 2.76
C ARG A 23 22.97 -23.72 2.21
N LEU A 24 22.87 -24.83 1.48
CA LEU A 24 21.59 -25.37 1.05
C LEU A 24 20.72 -25.79 2.24
N ARG A 25 21.28 -26.49 3.24
CA ARG A 25 20.54 -26.87 4.46
C ARG A 25 20.06 -25.65 5.24
N GLN A 26 20.92 -24.65 5.43
CA GLN A 26 20.55 -23.38 6.04
C GLN A 26 19.47 -22.67 5.24
N GLN A 27 19.60 -22.59 3.91
CA GLN A 27 18.62 -21.97 3.03
C GLN A 27 17.26 -22.69 3.07
N THR A 28 17.25 -24.02 3.13
CA THR A 28 16.03 -24.81 3.29
C THR A 28 15.40 -24.57 4.67
N ALA A 29 16.19 -24.60 5.75
CA ALA A 29 15.69 -24.33 7.09
C ALA A 29 15.11 -22.91 7.22
N TYR A 30 15.75 -21.90 6.63
CA TYR A 30 15.19 -20.55 6.58
C TYR A 30 13.89 -20.50 5.76
N ARG A 31 13.83 -21.18 4.61
CA ARG A 31 12.61 -21.25 3.79
C ARG A 31 11.44 -21.90 4.51
N GLU A 32 11.69 -22.87 5.38
CA GLU A 32 10.66 -23.52 6.19
C GLU A 32 10.16 -22.63 7.34
N GLN A 33 11.03 -21.81 7.93
CA GLN A 33 10.67 -20.90 9.03
C GLN A 33 10.03 -19.59 8.55
N LEU A 34 10.35 -19.16 7.32
CA LEU A 34 9.86 -17.89 6.77
C LEU A 34 8.33 -17.77 6.83
N PRO A 35 7.51 -18.72 6.37
CA PRO A 35 6.05 -18.62 6.48
C PRO A 35 5.55 -18.37 7.90
N ALA A 36 6.10 -19.07 8.90
CA ALA A 36 5.69 -18.89 10.30
C ALA A 36 6.02 -17.49 10.83
N LEU A 37 7.22 -16.97 10.54
CA LEU A 37 7.60 -15.59 10.91
C LEU A 37 6.73 -14.54 10.22
N ARG A 38 6.31 -14.82 8.98
CA ARG A 38 5.40 -13.95 8.22
C ARG A 38 4.02 -13.89 8.86
N ASP A 39 3.52 -15.04 9.29
CA ASP A 39 2.22 -15.14 9.95
C ASP A 39 2.27 -14.52 11.35
N GLU A 40 3.36 -14.69 12.09
CA GLU A 40 3.61 -14.02 13.37
C GLU A 40 3.64 -12.51 13.22
N TYR A 41 4.39 -11.98 12.24
CA TYR A 41 4.39 -10.55 11.94
C TYR A 41 2.96 -10.06 11.62
N ARG A 42 2.24 -10.76 10.73
CA ARG A 42 0.86 -10.40 10.35
C ARG A 42 -0.09 -10.40 11.54
N ALA A 43 0.04 -11.36 12.45
CA ALA A 43 -0.76 -11.42 13.67
C ALA A 43 -0.38 -10.32 14.67
N GLY A 44 0.87 -9.83 14.64
CA GLY A 44 1.37 -8.75 15.48
C GLY A 44 1.06 -7.34 14.96
N VAL A 45 0.73 -7.17 13.67
CA VAL A 45 0.34 -5.85 13.12
C VAL A 45 -0.98 -5.41 13.77
N PRO A 46 -1.03 -4.23 14.41
CA PRO A 46 -2.21 -3.79 15.12
C PRO A 46 -3.37 -3.45 14.17
N MET A 47 -4.58 -3.59 14.69
CA MET A 47 -5.82 -3.12 14.08
C MET A 47 -6.11 -1.70 14.57
N LEU A 48 -5.98 -0.71 13.70
CA LEU A 48 -6.15 0.70 14.06
C LEU A 48 -7.41 1.28 13.42
N PRO A 49 -8.14 2.17 14.11
CA PRO A 49 -9.16 2.95 13.48
C PRO A 49 -8.49 3.91 12.49
N LEU A 50 -8.80 3.80 11.21
CA LEU A 50 -8.22 4.69 10.19
C LEU A 50 -9.27 5.62 9.57
N SER A 51 -10.55 5.28 9.64
CA SER A 51 -11.61 6.09 9.02
C SER A 51 -12.99 5.74 9.56
N ARG A 52 -13.94 6.67 9.43
CA ARG A 52 -15.36 6.46 9.72
C ARG A 52 -16.16 6.50 8.42
N CYS A 53 -17.04 5.53 8.21
CA CYS A 53 -17.86 5.47 7.02
C CYS A 53 -18.83 6.67 6.97
N PRO A 54 -18.90 7.44 5.87
CA PRO A 54 -19.82 8.57 5.77
C PRO A 54 -21.30 8.15 5.66
N TYR A 55 -21.58 6.94 5.16
CA TYR A 55 -22.94 6.42 5.03
C TYR A 55 -23.52 5.85 6.33
N CYS A 56 -22.86 4.85 6.93
CA CYS A 56 -23.37 4.16 8.13
C CYS A 56 -22.69 4.56 9.44
N GLN A 57 -21.76 5.53 9.41
CA GLN A 57 -21.05 6.04 10.60
C GLN A 57 -20.21 5.00 11.35
N THR A 58 -20.04 3.80 10.80
CA THR A 58 -19.21 2.74 11.39
C THR A 58 -17.74 3.11 11.32
N LEU A 59 -17.03 2.94 12.43
CA LEU A 59 -15.57 3.07 12.50
C LEU A 59 -14.92 1.85 11.85
N ASN A 60 -14.02 2.09 10.89
CA ASN A 60 -13.35 1.03 10.13
C ASN A 60 -11.96 0.80 10.73
N TYR A 61 -11.70 -0.43 11.15
CA TYR A 61 -10.42 -0.86 11.67
C TYR A 61 -9.69 -1.67 10.62
N LEU A 62 -8.47 -1.24 10.29
CA LEU A 62 -7.60 -1.90 9.33
C LEU A 62 -6.28 -2.28 10.00
N SER A 63 -5.68 -3.36 9.54
CA SER A 63 -4.30 -3.67 9.92
C SER A 63 -3.39 -2.60 9.35
N PHE A 64 -2.57 -1.99 10.22
CA PHE A 64 -1.71 -0.89 9.83
C PHE A 64 -0.46 -0.86 10.71
N ASP A 65 0.72 -0.95 10.08
CA ASP A 65 1.98 -0.84 10.80
C ASP A 65 2.37 0.63 10.97
N HIS A 66 2.07 1.15 12.16
CA HIS A 66 2.30 2.54 12.54
C HIS A 66 3.63 2.76 13.27
N TYR A 67 4.46 1.74 13.44
CA TYR A 67 5.72 1.88 14.19
C TYR A 67 6.83 2.52 13.35
N GLY A 68 6.79 2.34 12.02
CA GLY A 68 7.77 2.85 11.08
C GLY A 68 7.48 2.36 9.66
N LEU A 69 8.32 2.77 8.70
CA LEU A 69 8.22 2.37 7.28
C LEU A 69 9.05 1.12 6.94
N ASP A 70 9.62 0.46 7.95
CA ASP A 70 10.47 -0.73 7.86
C ASP A 70 9.77 -2.06 8.15
N GLY A 71 8.50 -2.00 8.51
CA GLY A 71 7.64 -3.17 8.61
C GLY A 71 7.30 -3.78 7.24
N LEU A 72 7.09 -5.10 7.22
CA LEU A 72 6.66 -5.82 6.02
C LEU A 72 5.30 -5.35 5.49
N TRP A 73 4.47 -4.68 6.32
CA TRP A 73 3.24 -4.02 5.88
C TRP A 73 3.48 -3.01 4.75
N TRP A 74 4.60 -2.31 4.77
CA TRP A 74 4.98 -1.29 3.79
C TRP A 74 5.61 -1.85 2.52
N ARG A 75 5.86 -3.16 2.46
CA ARG A 75 6.56 -3.80 1.34
C ARG A 75 5.69 -3.86 0.08
N SER A 76 6.12 -3.20 -0.98
CA SER A 76 5.31 -2.91 -2.17
C SER A 76 5.04 -4.11 -3.09
N ASP A 77 5.96 -5.06 -3.15
CA ASP A 77 5.93 -6.18 -4.10
C ASP A 77 5.11 -7.39 -3.60
N GLU A 78 4.71 -7.41 -2.34
CA GLU A 78 4.03 -8.53 -1.68
C GLU A 78 2.69 -8.10 -1.05
N ARG A 79 1.72 -9.03 -1.01
CA ARG A 79 0.37 -8.78 -0.48
C ARG A 79 0.28 -9.16 0.99
N TRP A 80 0.85 -8.35 1.87
CA TRP A 80 0.93 -8.66 3.30
C TRP A 80 -0.41 -8.56 4.03
N ARG A 81 -1.35 -7.79 3.50
CA ARG A 81 -2.63 -7.49 4.17
C ARG A 81 -3.72 -8.56 4.06
N ASN A 82 -3.55 -9.57 3.21
CA ASN A 82 -4.59 -10.57 2.89
C ASN A 82 -4.85 -11.66 3.97
N GLY A 83 -4.61 -11.36 5.26
CA GLY A 83 -4.80 -12.32 6.34
C GLY A 83 -5.30 -11.76 7.67
N ALA A 84 -5.32 -10.44 7.86
CA ALA A 84 -5.86 -9.84 9.07
C ALA A 84 -7.39 -9.66 8.92
N GLN A 85 -8.16 -10.06 9.92
CA GLN A 85 -9.61 -9.83 9.96
C GLN A 85 -9.90 -8.33 10.09
N GLN A 86 -9.97 -7.62 8.96
CA GLN A 86 -10.35 -6.22 8.93
C GLN A 86 -11.80 -6.06 9.40
N GLN A 87 -12.07 -5.05 10.22
CA GLN A 87 -13.42 -4.73 10.68
C GLN A 87 -13.93 -3.56 9.86
N LEU A 88 -14.47 -3.90 8.68
CA LEU A 88 -14.92 -2.94 7.68
C LEU A 88 -16.43 -3.00 7.56
N CYS A 89 -17.05 -1.84 7.38
CA CYS A 89 -18.45 -1.79 6.99
C CYS A 89 -18.64 -2.19 5.51
N PRO A 90 -19.86 -2.58 5.10
CA PRO A 90 -20.15 -2.92 3.71
C PRO A 90 -19.91 -1.79 2.70
N HIS A 91 -19.81 -0.54 3.13
CA HIS A 91 -19.56 0.58 2.22
C HIS A 91 -18.08 0.78 1.91
N PHE A 92 -17.17 0.21 2.71
CA PHE A 92 -15.74 0.39 2.50
C PHE A 92 -15.32 -0.23 1.17
N TRP A 93 -14.64 0.58 0.36
CA TRP A 93 -14.18 0.21 -0.97
C TRP A 93 -12.70 -0.16 -0.96
N THR A 94 -11.84 0.80 -0.62
CA THR A 94 -10.38 0.62 -0.61
C THR A 94 -9.69 1.69 0.25
N LEU A 95 -8.41 1.46 0.53
CA LEU A 95 -7.53 2.40 1.22
C LEU A 95 -6.37 2.78 0.31
N SER A 96 -6.19 4.09 0.10
CA SER A 96 -4.94 4.69 -0.37
C SER A 96 -4.31 5.50 0.76
N GLY A 97 -3.22 6.21 0.46
CA GLY A 97 -2.67 7.15 1.42
C GLY A 97 -1.42 7.86 0.94
N ALA A 98 -1.01 8.80 1.77
CA ALA A 98 0.17 9.64 1.61
C ALA A 98 0.96 9.62 2.94
N VAL A 99 2.26 9.85 2.90
CA VAL A 99 3.09 9.97 4.10
C VAL A 99 4.05 11.13 3.93
N LYS A 100 3.90 12.14 4.78
CA LYS A 100 4.90 13.20 4.93
C LYS A 100 6.11 12.63 5.66
N LEU A 101 7.25 12.59 4.98
CA LEU A 101 8.45 11.97 5.50
C LEU A 101 9.20 12.95 6.43
N ALA A 102 9.40 12.55 7.68
CA ALA A 102 10.48 13.11 8.49
C ALA A 102 11.85 12.53 8.10
N GLU A 103 12.92 13.30 8.33
CA GLU A 103 14.28 12.77 8.34
C GLU A 103 14.50 11.96 9.64
N ALA A 104 15.17 10.81 9.67
CA ALA A 104 15.75 10.01 8.59
C ALA A 104 14.80 8.88 8.16
N VAL A 105 14.93 8.44 6.91
CA VAL A 105 14.13 7.34 6.37
C VAL A 105 14.77 5.99 6.71
N ALA A 106 13.95 5.00 7.06
CA ALA A 106 14.43 3.68 7.46
C ALA A 106 15.21 2.95 6.34
N ILE A 107 16.28 2.24 6.73
CA ILE A 107 17.07 1.41 5.83
C ILE A 107 16.43 0.03 5.73
N VAL A 108 15.76 -0.23 4.62
CA VAL A 108 15.01 -1.48 4.38
C VAL A 108 15.55 -2.23 3.16
N PRO A 109 15.65 -3.58 3.21
CA PRO A 109 16.14 -4.40 2.10
C PRO A 109 15.06 -4.69 1.03
N PHE A 110 13.93 -4.01 1.09
CA PHE A 110 12.80 -4.15 0.17
C PHE A 110 12.28 -2.77 -0.25
N ARG A 111 11.44 -2.74 -1.28
CA ARG A 111 10.80 -1.50 -1.74
C ARG A 111 9.62 -1.18 -0.83
N SER A 112 9.64 -0.01 -0.22
CA SER A 112 8.49 0.58 0.47
C SER A 112 7.91 1.70 -0.39
N ALA A 113 6.58 1.79 -0.45
CA ALA A 113 5.88 2.71 -1.35
C ALA A 113 4.84 3.55 -0.58
N PRO A 114 5.29 4.49 0.27
CA PRO A 114 4.41 5.20 1.19
C PRO A 114 3.42 6.17 0.50
N GLY A 115 3.62 6.48 -0.78
CA GLY A 115 2.83 7.49 -1.50
C GLY A 115 3.51 8.86 -1.52
N PRO A 116 2.80 9.93 -1.92
CA PRO A 116 3.31 11.30 -1.88
C PRO A 116 3.29 11.83 -0.44
N GLU A 117 3.79 13.04 -0.21
CA GLU A 117 3.83 13.64 1.12
C GLU A 117 2.56 14.36 1.55
N VAL A 118 1.63 14.56 0.62
CA VAL A 118 0.37 15.27 0.84
C VAL A 118 -0.81 14.43 0.36
N PRO A 119 -1.98 14.53 1.03
CA PRO A 119 -3.15 13.78 0.64
C PRO A 119 -3.67 14.23 -0.72
N PHE A 120 -4.37 13.32 -1.39
CA PHE A 120 -4.87 13.51 -2.75
C PHE A 120 -6.14 12.68 -2.95
N VAL A 121 -6.80 12.86 -4.09
CA VAL A 121 -7.90 12.00 -4.53
C VAL A 121 -7.66 11.50 -5.95
N VAL A 122 -8.44 10.52 -6.37
CA VAL A 122 -8.44 10.00 -7.74
C VAL A 122 -9.71 10.49 -8.45
N PRO A 123 -9.63 11.52 -9.32
CA PRO A 123 -10.81 12.12 -9.93
C PRO A 123 -11.68 11.15 -10.73
N SER A 124 -11.09 10.20 -11.47
CA SER A 124 -11.85 9.18 -12.21
C SER A 124 -12.76 8.39 -11.27
N ALA A 125 -12.23 7.98 -10.12
CA ALA A 125 -12.98 7.27 -9.09
C ALA A 125 -14.14 8.10 -8.49
N LEU A 126 -13.98 9.43 -8.38
CA LEU A 126 -15.00 10.32 -7.81
C LEU A 126 -16.03 10.85 -8.82
N ARG A 127 -15.67 10.92 -10.11
CA ARG A 127 -16.56 11.37 -11.19
C ARG A 127 -17.43 10.25 -11.72
N GLU A 128 -16.83 9.09 -11.96
CA GLU A 128 -17.49 7.96 -12.63
C GLU A 128 -18.31 7.12 -11.66
N HIS A 129 -17.99 7.19 -10.36
CA HIS A 129 -18.67 6.45 -9.31
C HIS A 129 -19.11 7.39 -8.19
N PRO A 130 -20.21 7.07 -7.50
CA PRO A 130 -20.69 7.86 -6.38
C PRO A 130 -19.84 7.63 -5.11
N LEU A 131 -18.52 7.55 -5.24
CA LEU A 131 -17.63 7.36 -4.11
C LEU A 131 -17.56 8.61 -3.25
N GLN A 132 -17.37 8.38 -1.96
CA GLN A 132 -16.96 9.38 -0.99
C GLN A 132 -15.61 9.00 -0.39
N VAL A 133 -14.79 10.02 -0.13
CA VAL A 133 -13.46 9.88 0.47
C VAL A 133 -13.50 10.42 1.88
N VAL A 134 -12.80 9.75 2.78
CA VAL A 134 -12.52 10.26 4.12
C VAL A 134 -11.02 10.26 4.34
N ILE A 135 -10.48 11.45 4.61
CA ILE A 135 -9.07 11.65 4.94
C ILE A 135 -8.92 11.76 6.46
N SER A 136 -7.91 11.08 7.01
CA SER A 136 -7.54 11.17 8.42
C SER A 136 -6.03 11.35 8.56
N GLN A 137 -5.54 11.42 9.81
CA GLN A 137 -4.13 11.50 10.12
C GLN A 137 -3.76 10.48 11.21
N ILE A 138 -2.64 9.80 11.02
CA ILE A 138 -2.02 8.95 12.03
C ILE A 138 -0.50 9.10 11.98
N GLN A 139 0.17 8.88 13.11
CA GLN A 139 1.63 8.83 13.13
C GLN A 139 2.14 7.48 12.68
N VAL A 140 3.24 7.47 11.93
CA VAL A 140 3.99 6.27 11.54
C VAL A 140 5.44 6.47 11.93
N GLY A 141 5.83 5.97 13.11
CA GLY A 141 7.12 6.31 13.71
C GLY A 141 7.28 7.85 13.82
N ALA A 142 8.28 8.40 13.13
CA ALA A 142 8.51 9.84 13.05
C ALA A 142 7.76 10.55 11.90
N HIS A 143 7.12 9.80 11.01
CA HIS A 143 6.44 10.31 9.82
C HIS A 143 4.96 10.55 10.08
N THR A 144 4.35 11.46 9.32
CA THR A 144 2.90 11.68 9.37
C THR A 144 2.23 11.00 8.20
N ALA A 145 1.35 10.05 8.47
CA ALA A 145 0.57 9.34 7.47
C ALA A 145 -0.83 9.92 7.34
N TYR A 146 -1.33 9.98 6.11
CA TYR A 146 -2.68 10.42 5.75
C TYR A 146 -3.41 9.26 5.09
N PRO A 147 -4.14 8.42 5.86
CA PRO A 147 -5.04 7.43 5.30
C PRO A 147 -6.14 8.10 4.45
N ILE A 148 -6.36 7.58 3.25
CA ILE A 148 -7.37 8.08 2.30
C ILE A 148 -8.32 6.93 1.98
N ALA A 149 -9.42 6.85 2.74
CA ALA A 149 -10.38 5.75 2.64
C ALA A 149 -11.51 6.10 1.69
N TYR A 150 -11.83 5.19 0.77
CA TYR A 150 -12.89 5.35 -0.22
C TYR A 150 -14.08 4.48 0.16
N PHE A 151 -15.28 5.05 0.00
CA PHE A 151 -16.54 4.40 0.34
C PHE A 151 -17.52 4.51 -0.82
N SER A 152 -18.36 3.48 -0.98
CA SER A 152 -19.49 3.50 -1.91
C SER A 152 -20.76 3.07 -1.19
N GLU A 153 -21.85 3.81 -1.39
CA GLU A 153 -23.17 3.43 -0.86
C GLU A 153 -23.66 2.12 -1.49
N THR A 154 -23.46 1.98 -2.80
CA THR A 154 -23.70 0.75 -3.55
C THR A 154 -22.37 0.27 -4.10
N LYS A 155 -21.93 -0.95 -3.78
CA LYS A 155 -20.71 -1.51 -4.41
C LYS A 155 -21.04 -1.85 -5.87
N PRO A 156 -20.52 -1.13 -6.88
CA PRO A 156 -20.75 -1.54 -8.26
C PRO A 156 -20.06 -2.89 -8.49
N LEU A 157 -20.86 -3.91 -8.85
CA LEU A 157 -20.38 -5.28 -9.10
C LEU A 157 -19.33 -5.37 -10.22
N THR A 158 -19.27 -4.35 -11.07
CA THR A 158 -18.41 -4.29 -12.26
C THR A 158 -17.11 -3.53 -12.02
N LEU A 159 -16.93 -2.92 -10.85
CA LEU A 159 -15.79 -2.04 -10.64
C LEU A 159 -14.59 -2.80 -10.09
N ALA A 160 -13.62 -3.04 -10.97
CA ALA A 160 -12.23 -3.21 -10.58
C ALA A 160 -11.84 -2.07 -9.65
N ASN A 161 -11.17 -2.33 -8.53
CA ASN A 161 -10.53 -1.27 -7.76
C ASN A 161 -9.53 -0.59 -8.72
N PRO A 162 -9.77 0.67 -9.17
CA PRO A 162 -9.02 1.24 -10.29
C PRO A 162 -7.60 1.62 -9.89
N PHE A 163 -7.24 1.47 -8.62
CA PHE A 163 -5.92 1.80 -8.11
C PHE A 163 -5.41 0.80 -7.07
N PRO A 164 -4.07 0.71 -6.91
CA PRO A 164 -3.47 -0.18 -5.93
C PRO A 164 -3.88 0.17 -4.50
N GLU A 165 -4.02 -0.84 -3.65
CA GLU A 165 -4.12 -0.59 -2.21
C GLU A 165 -2.83 0.06 -1.72
N TRP A 166 -2.94 1.01 -0.79
CA TRP A 166 -1.84 1.85 -0.30
C TRP A 166 -0.56 1.05 -0.04
N SER A 167 0.61 1.45 -0.53
CA SER A 167 1.86 0.73 -0.24
C SER A 167 1.95 -0.69 -0.82
N THR A 168 1.05 -1.11 -1.71
CA THR A 168 1.23 -2.30 -2.58
C THR A 168 1.13 -1.98 -4.07
N GLU A 169 1.84 -2.72 -4.92
CA GLU A 169 1.75 -2.66 -6.38
C GLU A 169 0.56 -3.47 -6.94
N TRP A 170 -0.43 -3.80 -6.12
CA TRP A 170 -1.49 -4.76 -6.46
C TRP A 170 -2.87 -4.10 -6.38
N ALA A 171 -3.67 -4.33 -7.41
CA ALA A 171 -5.07 -3.91 -7.48
C ALA A 171 -5.98 -5.11 -7.81
N VAL A 172 -7.27 -4.99 -7.49
CA VAL A 172 -8.28 -5.99 -7.82
C VAL A 172 -8.96 -5.57 -9.12
N TRP A 173 -8.86 -6.41 -10.13
CA TRP A 173 -9.52 -6.24 -11.42
C TRP A 173 -10.74 -7.15 -11.53
N VAL A 174 -11.81 -6.65 -12.15
CA VAL A 174 -12.98 -7.46 -12.51
C VAL A 174 -12.77 -7.94 -13.94
N GLN A 175 -12.66 -9.25 -14.15
CA GLN A 175 -12.73 -9.86 -15.47
C GLN A 175 -14.19 -10.03 -15.94
N GLU A 176 -14.35 -10.30 -17.24
CA GLU A 176 -15.60 -10.82 -17.80
C GLU A 176 -16.16 -11.95 -16.92
N HIS A 177 -17.48 -11.94 -16.68
CA HIS A 177 -18.21 -12.85 -15.78
C HIS A 177 -18.04 -12.61 -14.27
N ASN A 178 -17.76 -11.38 -13.82
CA ASN A 178 -17.70 -11.00 -12.40
C ASN A 178 -16.66 -11.78 -11.58
N ARG A 179 -15.56 -12.21 -12.20
CA ARG A 179 -14.44 -12.82 -11.47
C ARG A 179 -13.45 -11.74 -11.06
N TYR A 180 -13.12 -11.70 -9.78
CA TYR A 180 -12.12 -10.79 -9.23
C TYR A 180 -10.73 -11.42 -9.33
N GLU A 181 -9.82 -10.79 -10.04
CA GLU A 181 -8.42 -11.19 -10.12
C GLU A 181 -7.50 -10.09 -9.60
N TRP A 182 -6.47 -10.50 -8.86
CA TRP A 182 -5.41 -9.60 -8.47
C TRP A 182 -4.44 -9.45 -9.63
N ALA A 183 -4.24 -8.23 -10.10
CA ALA A 183 -3.18 -7.92 -11.05
C ALA A 183 -2.25 -6.86 -10.47
N ARG A 184 -0.99 -6.90 -10.92
CA ARG A 184 -0.07 -5.81 -10.63
C ARG A 184 -0.56 -4.56 -11.34
N ALA A 185 -0.71 -3.48 -10.59
CA ALA A 185 -1.05 -2.16 -11.08
C ALA A 185 0.13 -1.23 -10.75
N PRO A 186 0.96 -0.85 -11.73
CA PRO A 186 2.09 0.02 -11.50
C PRO A 186 1.62 1.37 -10.94
N TYR A 187 2.28 1.86 -9.89
CA TYR A 187 2.03 3.20 -9.33
C TYR A 187 2.12 4.34 -10.35
N LEU A 188 2.85 4.14 -11.45
CA LEU A 188 2.92 5.10 -12.56
C LEU A 188 1.55 5.46 -13.13
N LEU A 189 0.63 4.49 -13.27
CA LEU A 189 -0.72 4.75 -13.78
C LEU A 189 -1.55 5.61 -12.83
N PHE A 190 -1.19 5.61 -11.55
CA PHE A 190 -1.91 6.28 -10.49
C PHE A 190 -1.43 7.70 -10.27
N LYS A 191 -0.11 7.92 -10.39
CA LYS A 191 0.49 9.25 -10.32
C LYS A 191 -0.20 10.24 -11.27
N GLU A 192 -0.49 9.82 -12.49
CA GLU A 192 -1.13 10.66 -13.51
C GLU A 192 -2.61 10.96 -13.21
N GLN A 193 -3.22 10.21 -12.28
CA GLN A 193 -4.61 10.34 -11.89
C GLN A 193 -4.79 10.97 -10.51
N ALA A 194 -3.72 11.37 -9.82
CA ALA A 194 -3.83 12.01 -8.52
C ALA A 194 -4.18 13.49 -8.67
N ASP A 195 -5.16 13.95 -7.89
CA ASP A 195 -5.51 15.37 -7.76
C ASP A 195 -5.30 15.79 -6.30
N PHE A 196 -4.42 16.78 -6.12
CA PHE A 196 -4.00 17.29 -4.82
C PHE A 196 -4.81 18.52 -4.40
N ASP A 197 -5.59 19.13 -5.31
CA ASP A 197 -6.51 20.19 -4.96
C ASP A 197 -7.82 19.59 -4.42
N LEU A 198 -7.87 19.38 -3.11
CA LEU A 198 -9.00 18.73 -2.45
C LEU A 198 -10.24 19.64 -2.34
N ALA A 199 -10.07 20.97 -2.37
CA ALA A 199 -11.14 21.90 -2.05
C ALA A 199 -12.36 21.80 -3.00
N PRO A 200 -12.20 21.68 -4.33
CA PRO A 200 -13.31 21.44 -5.24
C PRO A 200 -14.11 20.17 -4.93
N TRP A 201 -13.44 19.10 -4.49
CA TRP A 201 -14.08 17.83 -4.17
C TRP A 201 -14.84 17.89 -2.84
N MET A 202 -14.30 18.61 -1.86
CA MET A 202 -14.98 18.87 -0.60
C MET A 202 -16.23 19.72 -0.81
N ALA A 203 -16.15 20.77 -1.65
CA ALA A 203 -17.30 21.62 -1.99
C ALA A 203 -18.44 20.83 -2.66
N GLN A 204 -18.11 19.73 -3.34
CA GLN A 204 -19.07 18.79 -3.93
C GLN A 204 -19.58 17.72 -2.95
N GLY A 205 -19.14 17.72 -1.68
CA GLY A 205 -19.48 16.69 -0.68
C GLY A 205 -18.87 15.32 -0.99
N ARG A 206 -17.82 15.27 -1.83
CA ARG A 206 -17.11 14.03 -2.19
C ARG A 206 -16.00 13.67 -1.21
N VAL A 207 -15.45 14.67 -0.52
CA VAL A 207 -14.38 14.49 0.45
C VAL A 207 -14.86 14.99 1.81
N ALA A 208 -14.86 14.09 2.78
CA ALA A 208 -14.97 14.38 4.20
C ALA A 208 -13.61 14.13 4.87
N TRP A 209 -13.48 14.56 6.11
CA TRP A 209 -12.22 14.46 6.83
C TRP A 209 -12.44 14.31 8.33
N ILE A 210 -11.43 13.79 9.02
CA ILE A 210 -11.39 13.64 10.48
C ILE A 210 -10.26 14.53 10.99
N ALA A 211 -10.51 15.30 12.05
CA ALA A 211 -9.49 16.18 12.60
C ALA A 211 -8.28 15.37 13.13
N PRO A 212 -7.04 15.84 12.93
CA PRO A 212 -5.85 15.22 13.49
C PRO A 212 -5.98 15.01 15.00
N GLY A 213 -5.74 13.78 15.45
CA GLY A 213 -5.81 13.42 16.87
C GLY A 213 -7.22 13.33 17.46
N ASP A 214 -8.28 13.42 16.65
CA ASP A 214 -9.66 13.24 17.14
C ASP A 214 -9.94 11.78 17.51
N PRO A 215 -10.06 11.43 18.81
CA PRO A 215 -10.28 10.05 19.24
C PRO A 215 -11.68 9.55 18.88
N SER A 216 -12.62 10.45 18.61
CA SER A 216 -14.00 10.11 18.25
C SER A 216 -14.15 9.79 16.76
N PHE A 217 -13.16 10.11 15.92
CA PHE A 217 -13.26 9.99 14.46
C PHE A 217 -14.51 10.70 13.92
N THR A 218 -14.76 11.93 14.37
CA THR A 218 -15.89 12.74 13.93
C THR A 218 -15.67 13.19 12.50
N LEU A 219 -16.65 12.90 11.64
CA LEU A 219 -16.63 13.32 10.24
C LEU A 219 -16.94 14.81 10.12
N GLN A 220 -16.09 15.51 9.37
CA GLN A 220 -16.24 16.91 9.02
C GLN A 220 -16.26 17.05 7.49
N GLN A 221 -16.94 18.09 7.01
CA GLN A 221 -17.11 18.37 5.58
C GLN A 221 -16.82 19.83 5.23
N GLN A 222 -16.57 20.66 6.25
CA GLN A 222 -16.30 22.08 6.09
C GLN A 222 -14.93 22.27 5.42
N VAL A 223 -14.91 23.03 4.33
CA VAL A 223 -13.70 23.32 3.55
C VAL A 223 -12.75 24.22 4.35
N GLN A 224 -13.28 25.29 4.94
CA GLN A 224 -12.50 26.36 5.56
C GLN A 224 -11.69 25.91 6.79
N THR A 225 -12.10 24.81 7.43
CA THR A 225 -11.46 24.28 8.64
C THR A 225 -10.70 22.98 8.37
N CYS A 226 -10.60 22.55 7.11
CA CYS A 226 -9.93 21.31 6.77
C CYS A 226 -8.40 21.46 6.91
N PRO A 227 -7.75 20.67 7.78
CA PRO A 227 -6.31 20.78 8.03
C PRO A 227 -5.46 20.11 6.94
N TYR A 228 -6.12 19.47 5.96
CA TYR A 228 -5.46 18.73 4.88
C TYR A 228 -5.33 19.55 3.59
N LEU A 229 -5.83 20.79 3.59
CA LEU A 229 -5.64 21.74 2.50
C LEU A 229 -4.28 22.42 2.63
N ASP A 230 -3.63 22.67 1.49
CA ASP A 230 -2.38 23.44 1.39
C ASP A 230 -1.25 22.96 2.30
N LEU A 231 -1.22 21.66 2.62
CA LEU A 231 -0.16 21.06 3.40
C LEU A 231 1.18 21.19 2.66
N PRO A 232 2.28 21.55 3.34
CA PRO A 232 3.60 21.53 2.73
C PRO A 232 4.10 20.11 2.58
N GLY A 233 4.52 19.75 1.38
CA GLY A 233 5.15 18.47 1.04
C GLY A 233 5.15 18.22 -0.48
N ASP A 234 5.94 17.26 -0.93
CA ASP A 234 6.00 16.88 -2.34
C ASP A 234 4.78 16.05 -2.79
N GLN A 235 4.25 16.40 -3.95
CA GLN A 235 3.17 15.68 -4.64
C GLN A 235 3.68 14.46 -5.44
N GLU A 236 4.99 14.24 -5.43
CA GLU A 236 5.63 13.14 -6.14
C GLU A 236 5.44 11.82 -5.37
N PHE A 237 4.98 10.78 -6.07
CA PHE A 237 4.98 9.43 -5.51
C PHE A 237 6.41 8.90 -5.42
N VAL A 238 6.78 8.39 -4.25
CA VAL A 238 8.13 7.91 -3.96
C VAL A 238 8.20 6.42 -3.60
N LEU A 239 9.38 5.86 -3.80
CA LEU A 239 9.83 4.59 -3.26
C LEU A 239 10.95 4.83 -2.27
N ILE A 240 10.97 4.02 -1.22
CA ILE A 240 12.06 3.93 -0.26
C ILE A 240 12.74 2.59 -0.47
N THR A 241 14.06 2.60 -0.65
CA THR A 241 14.88 1.37 -0.73
C THR A 241 16.26 1.66 -0.18
N ASN A 242 16.73 0.84 0.77
CA ASN A 242 18.03 1.02 1.41
C ASN A 242 18.25 2.44 1.99
N GLY A 243 17.19 3.06 2.53
CA GLY A 243 17.23 4.42 3.09
C GLY A 243 17.27 5.55 2.05
N ILE A 244 17.15 5.23 0.76
CA ILE A 244 17.11 6.21 -0.33
C ILE A 244 15.66 6.41 -0.76
N VAL A 245 15.23 7.67 -0.81
CA VAL A 245 13.94 8.09 -1.38
C VAL A 245 14.13 8.40 -2.86
N SER A 246 13.35 7.78 -3.73
CA SER A 246 13.38 8.01 -5.18
C SER A 246 11.97 8.20 -5.73
N SER A 247 11.76 9.17 -6.61
CA SER A 247 10.50 9.29 -7.35
C SER A 247 10.25 8.07 -8.25
N ILE A 248 8.98 7.67 -8.35
CA ILE A 248 8.52 6.54 -9.19
C ILE A 248 8.73 6.77 -10.70
N ASN A 249 9.18 7.96 -11.12
CA ASN A 249 9.44 8.31 -12.54
C ASN A 249 10.61 7.55 -13.20
N GLN A 250 11.40 6.76 -12.46
CA GLN A 250 12.46 5.99 -13.09
C GLN A 250 11.86 4.79 -13.83
N LYS A 251 11.79 4.91 -15.16
CA LYS A 251 11.76 3.76 -16.07
C LYS A 251 12.82 2.76 -15.58
N LEU A 252 12.36 1.62 -15.04
CA LEU A 252 13.18 0.41 -14.95
C LEU A 252 13.46 -0.11 -16.36
#